data_AF-A0A7K3XFM2-F1
#
_entry.id   AF-A0A7K3XFM2-F1
#
_cell.length_a   1.000
_cell.length_b   1.000
_cell.length_c   1.000
_cell.angle_alpha   90.00
_cell.angle_beta   90.00
_cell.angle_gamma   90.00
#
_symmetry.space_group_name_H-M   'P 1'
#
loop_
_entity.id
_entity.type
_entity.pdbx_description
1 polymer ?
#
loop_
_entity_poly.entity_id
_entity_poly.type
_entity_poly.pdbx_seq_one_letter_code
_entity_poly.pdbx_strand_id
1 'polypeptide(L)'
;GWLDQPFVSKYHPGPVITISIEPEIEFNDRSGMSSSTRAKAIDLWQSDIPEGDKEKLARTLFCVENPPGTSYVSGSQDSIGIVYPGVNRLDYPSGNYWPEKISSVTDEATLAWIEKHLWFINLSPREQGYNVLSDTIINEEGAKRLADAAAGAWQAIADQDLTAFGNWFKKSFEAQIAMFPHMVNPYILEQISQYQSESLGWKISGAGGGGYLVLVADHPIKNAIQISIRR
;
A
#
# COMPACT_ATOMS: atom_id res chain seq x y z
N GLY A 1 3.45 -1.71 -0.45
CA GLY A 1 4.72 -2.16 -1.04
C GLY A 1 5.05 -3.55 -0.50
N TRP A 2 6.28 -4.02 -0.64
CA TRP A 2 6.75 -5.28 -0.06
C TRP A 2 8.11 -5.15 0.66
N LEU A 3 8.67 -3.94 0.75
CA LEU A 3 10.00 -3.72 1.34
C LEU A 3 9.98 -3.70 2.87
N ASP A 4 8.79 -3.74 3.48
CA ASP A 4 8.59 -4.03 4.90
C ASP A 4 8.73 -5.52 5.24
N GLN A 5 8.89 -6.38 4.23
CA GLN A 5 9.21 -7.79 4.38
C GLN A 5 10.73 -8.02 4.25
N PRO A 6 11.41 -8.50 5.30
CA PRO A 6 12.85 -8.79 5.29
C PRO A 6 13.32 -9.67 4.13
N PHE A 7 12.50 -10.62 3.70
CA PHE A 7 12.87 -11.51 2.60
C PHE A 7 12.90 -10.79 1.24
N VAL A 8 12.37 -9.57 1.14
CA VAL A 8 12.48 -8.68 -0.03
C VAL A 8 13.57 -7.63 0.20
N SER A 9 13.50 -6.88 1.30
CA SER A 9 14.43 -5.77 1.55
C SER A 9 15.87 -6.22 1.76
N LYS A 10 16.12 -7.50 2.10
CA LYS A 10 17.46 -8.08 2.10
C LYS A 10 18.17 -7.97 0.75
N TYR A 11 17.42 -7.96 -0.36
CA TYR A 11 17.97 -7.86 -1.70
C TYR A 11 18.21 -6.41 -2.11
N HIS A 12 17.34 -5.49 -1.70
CA HIS A 12 17.57 -4.05 -1.85
C HIS A 12 16.71 -3.27 -0.84
N PRO A 13 17.29 -2.42 0.02
CA PRO A 13 16.52 -1.58 0.94
C PRO A 13 15.79 -0.47 0.18
N GLY A 14 14.79 0.16 0.81
CA GLY A 14 14.12 1.29 0.18
C GLY A 14 12.79 1.67 0.80
N PRO A 15 12.13 2.69 0.22
CA PRO A 15 10.93 3.25 0.79
C PRO A 15 9.67 2.42 0.48
N VAL A 16 8.71 2.45 1.40
CA VAL A 16 7.31 2.15 1.16
C VAL A 16 6.49 3.40 1.42
N ILE A 17 5.49 3.68 0.58
CA ILE A 17 4.56 4.79 0.79
C ILE A 17 3.23 4.24 1.31
N THR A 18 2.70 4.86 2.37
CA THR A 18 1.35 4.61 2.88
C THR A 18 0.52 5.89 2.86
N ILE A 19 -0.78 5.76 2.63
CA ILE A 19 -1.78 6.82 2.82
C ILE A 19 -2.77 6.35 3.87
N SER A 20 -3.07 7.19 4.86
CA SER A 20 -4.04 6.89 5.90
C SER A 20 -5.43 7.27 5.42
N ILE A 21 -6.30 6.32 5.14
CA ILE A 21 -7.63 6.60 4.56
C ILE A 21 -8.69 6.69 5.65
N GLU A 22 -9.53 7.71 5.57
CA GLU A 22 -10.69 7.86 6.44
C GLU A 22 -11.70 6.73 6.22
N PRO A 23 -12.31 6.18 7.28
CA PRO A 23 -13.28 5.09 7.18
C PRO A 23 -14.67 5.60 6.73
N GLU A 24 -14.74 6.43 5.69
CA GLU A 24 -16.01 6.97 5.14
C GLU A 24 -16.80 5.91 4.37
N ILE A 25 -16.12 4.85 3.93
CA ILE A 25 -16.68 3.73 3.19
C ILE A 25 -16.25 2.44 3.88
N GLU A 26 -17.20 1.51 4.02
CA GLU A 26 -16.88 0.17 4.52
C GLU A 26 -16.11 -0.59 3.43
N PHE A 27 -14.82 -0.85 3.70
CA PHE A 27 -13.98 -1.62 2.80
C PHE A 27 -14.22 -3.12 2.99
N ASN A 28 -14.34 -3.85 1.88
CA ASN A 28 -14.53 -5.30 1.91
C ASN A 28 -13.41 -6.01 2.71
N ASP A 29 -13.75 -7.08 3.43
CA ASP A 29 -12.75 -7.94 4.04
C ASP A 29 -11.80 -8.51 2.97
N ARG A 30 -10.51 -8.60 3.32
CA ARG A 30 -9.43 -9.07 2.42
C ARG A 30 -9.28 -8.23 1.15
N SER A 31 -9.57 -6.93 1.25
CA SER A 31 -9.43 -5.98 0.14
C SER A 31 -8.04 -5.36 -0.01
N GLY A 32 -7.07 -5.77 0.80
CA GLY A 32 -5.74 -5.15 0.78
C GLY A 32 -5.70 -3.75 1.39
N MET A 33 -6.68 -3.42 2.24
CA MET A 33 -6.84 -2.14 2.96
C MET A 33 -6.53 -2.28 4.46
N SER A 34 -5.59 -3.17 4.79
CA SER A 34 -5.13 -3.43 6.17
C SER A 34 -6.27 -3.89 7.12
N SER A 35 -7.30 -4.58 6.62
CA SER A 35 -8.49 -4.96 7.40
C SER A 35 -8.15 -5.83 8.62
N SER A 36 -7.16 -6.73 8.52
CA SER A 36 -6.70 -7.57 9.65
C SER A 36 -6.05 -6.74 10.75
N THR A 37 -5.14 -5.85 10.38
CA THR A 37 -4.46 -4.93 11.32
C THR A 37 -5.47 -3.95 11.93
N ARG A 38 -6.43 -3.47 11.15
CA ARG A 38 -7.51 -2.60 11.63
C ARG A 38 -8.39 -3.30 12.66
N ALA A 39 -8.75 -4.58 12.44
CA ALA A 39 -9.47 -5.37 13.43
C ALA A 39 -8.69 -5.50 14.75
N LYS A 40 -7.36 -5.65 14.68
CA LYS A 40 -6.48 -5.64 15.88
C LYS A 40 -6.42 -4.27 16.55
N ALA A 41 -6.42 -3.18 15.79
CA ALA A 41 -6.49 -1.84 16.35
C ALA A 41 -7.81 -1.59 17.09
N ILE A 42 -8.94 -2.03 16.52
CA ILE A 42 -10.26 -1.94 17.16
C ILE A 42 -10.31 -2.81 18.42
N ASP A 43 -9.79 -4.04 18.39
CA ASP A 43 -9.71 -4.90 19.58
C ASP A 43 -8.86 -4.26 20.70
N LEU A 44 -7.75 -3.62 20.32
CA LEU A 44 -6.80 -3.02 21.26
C LEU A 44 -7.27 -1.68 21.84
N TRP A 45 -7.88 -0.80 21.03
CA TRP A 45 -8.19 0.59 21.39
C TRP A 45 -9.68 0.93 21.39
N GLN A 46 -10.53 0.03 20.89
CA GLN A 46 -12.00 0.11 20.83
C GLN A 46 -12.53 1.23 19.91
N SER A 47 -12.36 2.49 20.29
CA SER A 47 -12.94 3.64 19.57
C SER A 47 -11.90 4.35 18.71
N ASP A 48 -10.84 4.87 19.34
CA ASP A 48 -9.92 5.82 18.73
C ASP A 48 -8.47 5.40 18.94
N ILE A 49 -7.60 5.83 18.03
CA ILE A 49 -6.16 5.69 18.22
C ILE A 49 -5.77 6.58 19.40
N PRO A 50 -5.12 6.04 20.45
CA PRO A 50 -4.77 6.81 21.63
C PRO A 50 -3.86 7.99 21.28
N GLU A 51 -3.96 9.07 22.05
CA GLU A 51 -2.98 10.15 21.98
C GLU A 51 -1.61 9.66 22.48
N GLY A 52 -0.54 10.19 21.89
CA GLY A 52 0.82 9.96 22.35
C GLY A 52 1.83 9.75 21.24
N ASP A 53 2.86 8.98 21.56
CA ASP A 53 3.96 8.66 20.67
C ASP A 53 3.50 7.69 19.57
N LYS A 54 3.34 8.23 18.35
CA LYS A 54 2.87 7.48 17.18
C LYS A 54 3.77 6.28 16.85
N GLU A 55 5.08 6.38 17.04
CA GLU A 55 5.97 5.26 16.76
C GLU A 55 5.74 4.13 17.77
N LYS A 56 5.61 4.45 19.06
CA LYS A 56 5.29 3.44 20.08
C LYS A 56 3.94 2.78 19.81
N LEU A 57 2.90 3.57 19.47
CA LEU A 57 1.58 3.05 19.16
C LEU A 57 1.59 2.12 17.94
N ALA A 58 2.26 2.52 16.86
CA ALA A 58 2.41 1.69 15.67
C ALA A 58 3.18 0.39 15.97
N ARG A 59 4.25 0.45 16.77
CA ARG A 59 5.00 -0.75 17.20
C ARG A 59 4.14 -1.66 18.06
N THR A 60 3.35 -1.11 18.99
CA THR A 60 2.42 -1.90 19.80
C THR A 60 1.42 -2.64 18.91
N LEU A 61 0.81 -1.93 17.94
CA LEU A 61 -0.13 -2.54 17.01
C LEU A 61 0.55 -3.63 16.16
N PHE A 62 1.77 -3.38 15.67
CA PHE A 62 2.57 -4.38 14.96
C PHE A 62 2.82 -5.65 15.79
N CYS A 63 3.16 -5.51 17.06
CA CYS A 63 3.36 -6.64 17.96
C CYS A 63 2.05 -7.40 18.26
N VAL A 64 0.92 -6.70 18.38
CA VAL A 64 -0.40 -7.32 18.59
C VAL A 64 -0.87 -8.09 17.35
N GLU A 65 -0.55 -7.60 16.15
CA GLU A 65 -0.80 -8.34 14.90
C GLU A 65 0.08 -9.59 14.78
N ASN A 66 1.30 -9.55 15.31
CA ASN A 66 2.30 -10.59 15.19
C ASN A 66 2.69 -11.20 16.56
N PRO A 67 1.78 -11.94 17.23
CA PRO A 67 2.08 -12.53 18.53
C PRO A 67 3.20 -13.59 18.42
N PRO A 68 3.98 -13.83 19.49
CA PRO A 68 5.01 -14.85 19.48
C PRO A 68 4.48 -16.23 19.04
N GLY A 69 5.22 -16.88 18.13
CA GLY A 69 4.85 -18.20 17.60
C GLY A 69 4.04 -18.18 16.30
N THR A 70 3.76 -17.01 15.71
CA THR A 70 3.19 -16.93 14.35
C THR A 70 4.14 -17.51 13.31
N SER A 71 3.62 -18.36 12.43
CA SER A 71 4.38 -18.96 11.32
C SER A 71 4.74 -17.96 10.22
N TYR A 72 3.97 -16.88 10.10
CA TYR A 72 4.17 -15.78 9.17
C TYR A 72 4.02 -14.45 9.90
N VAL A 73 4.94 -13.53 9.65
CA VAL A 73 4.94 -12.19 10.24
C VAL A 73 4.46 -11.21 9.17
N SER A 74 3.32 -10.57 9.42
CA SER A 74 2.81 -9.44 8.62
C SER A 74 3.83 -8.31 8.60
N GLY A 75 3.83 -7.51 7.54
CA GLY A 75 4.73 -6.36 7.44
C GLY A 75 4.25 -5.19 8.30
N SER A 76 5.14 -4.25 8.63
CA SER A 76 4.78 -3.12 9.52
C SER A 76 4.04 -1.98 8.83
N GLN A 77 4.01 -1.93 7.50
CA GLN A 77 3.45 -0.78 6.76
C GLN A 77 1.98 -0.51 7.13
N ASP A 78 1.21 -1.58 7.39
CA ASP A 78 -0.21 -1.49 7.75
C ASP A 78 -0.39 -0.86 9.14
N SER A 79 0.36 -1.34 10.13
CA SER A 79 0.34 -0.78 11.49
C SER A 79 0.74 0.69 11.52
N ILE A 80 1.73 1.07 10.69
CA ILE A 80 2.20 2.45 10.57
C ILE A 80 1.16 3.30 9.85
N GLY A 81 0.60 2.82 8.73
CA GLY A 81 -0.42 3.54 7.97
C GLY A 81 -1.75 3.75 8.71
N ILE A 82 -2.09 2.85 9.64
CA ILE A 82 -3.24 3.02 10.55
C ILE A 82 -2.96 4.12 11.58
N VAL A 83 -1.76 4.19 12.14
CA VAL A 83 -1.44 5.13 13.25
C VAL A 83 -1.01 6.51 12.77
N TYR A 84 -0.27 6.59 11.67
CA TYR A 84 0.21 7.86 11.12
C TYR A 84 -0.82 8.44 10.15
N PRO A 85 -1.27 9.69 10.32
CA PRO A 85 -2.13 10.35 9.33
C PRO A 85 -1.35 10.75 8.07
N GLY A 86 -2.06 11.21 7.06
CA GLY A 86 -1.50 11.76 5.83
C GLY A 86 -0.87 10.72 4.92
N VAL A 87 0.11 11.17 4.13
CA VAL A 87 0.97 10.32 3.31
C VAL A 87 2.34 10.17 3.97
N ASN A 88 2.81 8.94 4.08
CA ASN A 88 4.02 8.60 4.83
C ASN A 88 4.99 7.82 3.96
N ARG A 89 6.26 8.22 3.99
CA ARG A 89 7.40 7.48 3.44
C ARG A 89 8.11 6.74 4.55
N LEU A 90 8.19 5.42 4.41
CA LEU A 90 8.76 4.49 5.37
C LEU A 90 10.05 3.91 4.76
N ASP A 91 11.22 4.41 5.16
CA ASP A 91 12.50 3.96 4.60
C ASP A 91 12.97 2.69 5.34
N TYR A 92 12.89 1.52 4.68
CA TYR A 92 13.26 0.24 5.28
C TYR A 92 14.73 -0.12 5.03
N PRO A 93 15.50 -0.39 6.09
CA PRO A 93 16.84 -0.96 5.94
C PRO A 93 16.75 -2.43 5.52
N SER A 94 17.88 -2.96 5.05
CA SER A 94 17.99 -4.33 4.56
C SER A 94 17.62 -5.35 5.66
N GLY A 95 16.67 -6.23 5.37
CA GLY A 95 16.33 -7.37 6.22
C GLY A 95 15.54 -7.03 7.49
N ASN A 96 14.94 -5.84 7.59
CA ASN A 96 14.21 -5.41 8.79
C ASN A 96 12.71 -5.23 8.54
N TYR A 97 11.91 -5.56 9.56
CA TYR A 97 10.47 -5.33 9.57
C TYR A 97 10.09 -3.89 9.90
N TRP A 98 10.99 -3.08 10.43
CA TRP A 98 10.70 -1.70 10.87
C TRP A 98 11.56 -0.69 10.11
N PRO A 99 11.01 0.45 9.65
CA PRO A 99 11.79 1.44 8.93
C PRO A 99 12.78 2.16 9.86
N GLU A 100 13.91 2.60 9.33
CA GLU A 100 14.87 3.43 10.07
C GLU A 100 14.43 4.90 10.13
N LYS A 101 13.53 5.30 9.21
CA LYS A 101 12.99 6.65 9.13
C LYS A 101 11.55 6.63 8.62
N ILE A 102 10.72 7.46 9.25
CA ILE A 102 9.35 7.76 8.81
C ILE A 102 9.29 9.25 8.49
N SER A 103 8.91 9.60 7.27
CA SER A 103 8.70 10.98 6.83
C SER A 103 7.23 11.18 6.48
N SER A 104 6.54 12.08 7.17
CA SER A 104 5.09 12.31 7.04
C SER A 104 4.80 13.63 6.35
N VAL A 105 3.78 13.65 5.49
CA VAL A 105 3.19 14.86 4.91
C VAL A 105 1.70 14.88 5.24
N THR A 106 1.29 15.93 5.94
CA THR A 106 -0.09 16.15 6.42
C THR A 106 -0.67 17.48 5.94
N ASP A 107 0.00 18.16 5.00
CA ASP A 107 -0.48 19.45 4.49
C ASP A 107 -1.66 19.26 3.52
N GLU A 108 -2.64 20.15 3.61
CA GLU A 108 -3.89 20.05 2.85
C GLU A 108 -3.67 20.05 1.34
N ALA A 109 -2.71 20.84 0.83
CA ALA A 109 -2.51 20.99 -0.61
C ALA A 109 -2.02 19.68 -1.24
N THR A 110 -1.06 19.00 -0.60
CA THR A 110 -0.56 17.71 -1.07
C THR A 110 -1.63 16.63 -0.94
N LEU A 111 -2.34 16.56 0.19
CA LEU A 111 -3.33 15.51 0.42
C LEU A 111 -4.54 15.64 -0.51
N ALA A 112 -5.09 16.85 -0.68
CA ALA A 112 -6.17 17.11 -1.62
C ALA A 112 -5.75 16.82 -3.08
N TRP A 113 -4.49 17.06 -3.43
CA TRP A 113 -3.95 16.69 -4.74
C TRP A 113 -3.96 15.17 -4.94
N ILE A 114 -3.53 14.39 -3.96
CA ILE A 114 -3.58 12.91 -4.03
C ILE A 114 -5.03 12.43 -4.17
N GLU A 115 -5.94 12.91 -3.32
CA GLU A 115 -7.36 12.52 -3.30
C GLU A 115 -8.05 12.80 -4.64
N LYS A 116 -7.74 13.93 -5.27
CA LYS A 116 -8.26 14.32 -6.58
C LYS A 116 -7.87 13.34 -7.69
N HIS A 117 -6.73 12.68 -7.55
CA HIS A 117 -6.10 11.93 -8.63
C HIS A 117 -6.10 10.41 -8.43
N LEU A 118 -6.53 9.91 -7.27
CA LEU A 118 -6.69 8.48 -7.01
C LEU A 118 -8.15 8.03 -7.10
N TRP A 119 -8.37 7.02 -7.93
CA TRP A 119 -9.68 6.44 -8.20
C TRP A 119 -9.67 4.94 -7.91
N PHE A 120 -10.66 4.45 -7.16
CA PHE A 120 -10.71 3.07 -6.69
C PHE A 120 -11.86 2.32 -7.35
N ILE A 121 -11.53 1.26 -8.09
CA ILE A 121 -12.48 0.31 -8.63
C ILE A 121 -12.52 -0.91 -7.69
N ASN A 122 -13.71 -1.25 -7.21
CA ASN A 122 -13.90 -2.44 -6.38
C ASN A 122 -13.73 -3.71 -7.24
N LEU A 123 -12.79 -4.56 -6.86
CA LEU A 123 -12.61 -5.89 -7.44
C LEU A 123 -13.27 -6.92 -6.52
N SER A 124 -13.64 -8.06 -7.08
CA SER A 124 -14.07 -9.20 -6.27
C SER A 124 -13.04 -9.53 -5.17
N PRO A 125 -13.47 -9.89 -3.95
CA PRO A 125 -12.58 -10.31 -2.89
C PRO A 125 -11.72 -11.50 -3.32
N ARG A 126 -10.55 -11.62 -2.70
CA ARG A 126 -9.63 -12.74 -2.94
C ARG A 126 -10.26 -14.07 -2.55
N GLU A 127 -10.18 -15.06 -3.45
CA GLU A 127 -10.63 -16.43 -3.18
C GLU A 127 -9.90 -17.05 -1.98
N GLN A 128 -10.60 -17.92 -1.24
CA GLN A 128 -9.99 -18.66 -0.13
C GLN A 128 -8.89 -19.59 -0.65
N GLY A 129 -7.73 -19.58 0.03
CA GLY A 129 -6.61 -20.47 -0.31
C GLY A 129 -5.65 -19.92 -1.37
N TYR A 130 -5.92 -18.74 -1.95
CA TYR A 130 -5.00 -18.11 -2.89
C TYR A 130 -3.70 -17.76 -2.19
N ASN A 131 -2.55 -18.26 -2.67
CA ASN A 131 -1.23 -18.02 -2.10
C ASN A 131 -0.45 -17.08 -3.03
N VAL A 132 -0.26 -15.83 -2.60
CA VAL A 132 0.53 -14.84 -3.37
C VAL A 132 2.03 -15.15 -3.32
N LEU A 133 2.46 -15.87 -2.28
CA LEU A 133 3.87 -16.17 -2.03
C LEU A 133 4.32 -17.49 -2.68
N SER A 134 3.45 -18.21 -3.40
CA SER A 134 3.92 -19.29 -4.27
C SER A 134 4.65 -18.73 -5.48
N ASP A 135 5.62 -19.48 -6.00
CA ASP A 135 6.35 -19.16 -7.24
C ASP A 135 6.98 -17.75 -7.29
N THR A 136 7.36 -17.20 -6.13
CA THR A 136 7.96 -15.86 -6.06
C THR A 136 9.36 -15.83 -6.65
N ILE A 137 9.67 -14.76 -7.38
CA ILE A 137 10.95 -14.55 -8.05
C ILE A 137 11.59 -13.26 -7.50
N ILE A 138 12.03 -13.34 -6.25
CA ILE A 138 12.55 -12.18 -5.52
C ILE A 138 14.07 -12.12 -5.69
N ASN A 139 14.55 -11.02 -6.26
CA ASN A 139 15.97 -10.78 -6.52
C ASN A 139 16.30 -9.29 -6.35
N GLU A 140 17.59 -8.96 -6.41
CA GLU A 140 18.10 -7.59 -6.28
C GLU A 140 17.51 -6.63 -7.31
N GLU A 141 17.44 -7.03 -8.58
CA GLU A 141 16.88 -6.18 -9.64
C GLU A 141 15.41 -5.84 -9.40
N GLY A 142 14.60 -6.83 -9.02
CA GLY A 142 13.18 -6.66 -8.70
C GLY A 142 12.98 -5.77 -7.47
N ALA A 143 13.72 -6.03 -6.39
CA ALA A 143 13.65 -5.24 -5.17
C ALA A 143 14.10 -3.79 -5.42
N LYS A 144 15.17 -3.59 -6.21
CA LYS A 144 15.64 -2.27 -6.63
C LYS A 144 14.60 -1.52 -7.45
N ARG A 145 13.99 -2.16 -8.46
CA ARG A 145 12.92 -1.55 -9.26
C ARG A 145 11.74 -1.11 -8.38
N LEU A 146 11.38 -1.91 -7.39
CA LEU A 146 10.33 -1.57 -6.43
C LEU A 146 10.71 -0.35 -5.57
N ALA A 147 11.95 -0.33 -5.05
CA ALA A 147 12.48 0.78 -4.25
C ALA A 147 12.57 2.09 -5.05
N ASP A 148 13.12 2.03 -6.26
CA ASP A 148 13.24 3.17 -7.18
C ASP A 148 11.84 3.71 -7.54
N ALA A 149 10.87 2.83 -7.80
CA ALA A 149 9.51 3.25 -8.12
C ALA A 149 8.81 3.94 -6.94
N ALA A 150 9.00 3.44 -5.72
CA ALA A 150 8.49 4.11 -4.53
C ALA A 150 9.16 5.46 -4.29
N ALA A 151 10.49 5.57 -4.45
CA ALA A 151 11.19 6.84 -4.34
C ALA A 151 10.73 7.86 -5.41
N GLY A 152 10.55 7.40 -6.65
CA GLY A 152 10.06 8.22 -7.75
C GLY A 152 8.61 8.69 -7.54
N ALA A 153 7.73 7.81 -7.05
CA ALA A 153 6.35 8.18 -6.71
C ALA A 153 6.30 9.23 -5.59
N TRP A 154 7.15 9.09 -4.57
CA TRP A 154 7.26 10.08 -3.50
C TRP A 154 7.67 11.46 -4.03
N GLN A 155 8.68 11.50 -4.90
CA GLN A 155 9.14 12.75 -5.50
C GLN A 155 8.06 13.37 -6.40
N ALA A 156 7.38 12.56 -7.21
CA ALA A 156 6.30 13.03 -8.08
C ALA A 156 5.11 13.61 -7.29
N ILE A 157 4.78 13.03 -6.13
CA ILE A 157 3.78 13.59 -5.20
C ILE A 157 4.24 14.95 -4.69
N ALA A 158 5.50 15.06 -4.23
CA ALA A 158 6.05 16.32 -3.71
C ALA A 158 6.07 17.43 -4.77
N ASP A 159 6.36 17.06 -6.03
CA ASP A 159 6.39 17.99 -7.17
C ASP A 159 4.99 18.20 -7.80
N GLN A 160 3.96 17.49 -7.33
CA GLN A 160 2.61 17.45 -7.92
C GLN A 160 2.61 17.12 -9.42
N ASP A 161 3.58 16.32 -9.88
CA ASP A 161 3.69 15.85 -11.25
C ASP A 161 2.85 14.58 -11.44
N LEU A 162 1.64 14.77 -11.96
CA LEU A 162 0.67 13.70 -12.13
C LEU A 162 1.12 12.64 -13.13
N THR A 163 1.80 13.04 -14.21
CA THR A 163 2.31 12.10 -15.22
C THR A 163 3.44 11.25 -14.66
N ALA A 164 4.39 11.87 -13.95
CA ALA A 164 5.43 11.14 -13.25
C ALA A 164 4.85 10.22 -12.17
N PHE A 165 3.85 10.69 -11.42
CA PHE A 165 3.19 9.90 -10.39
C PHE A 165 2.54 8.64 -10.97
N GLY A 166 1.71 8.77 -12.02
CA GLY A 166 1.12 7.62 -12.71
C GLY A 166 2.16 6.62 -13.23
N ASN A 167 3.22 7.12 -13.86
CA ASN A 167 4.31 6.29 -14.37
C ASN A 167 5.02 5.50 -13.25
N TRP A 168 5.39 6.15 -12.14
CA TRP A 168 6.06 5.48 -11.03
C TRP A 168 5.13 4.53 -10.27
N PHE A 169 3.86 4.90 -10.15
CA PHE A 169 2.82 4.06 -9.55
C PHE A 169 2.64 2.75 -10.33
N LYS A 170 2.58 2.83 -11.66
CA LYS A 170 2.54 1.67 -12.56
C LYS A 170 3.83 0.85 -12.49
N LYS A 171 5.01 1.48 -12.55
CA LYS A 171 6.31 0.78 -12.43
C LYS A 171 6.44 0.03 -11.11
N SER A 172 5.91 0.59 -10.02
CA SER A 172 5.86 -0.11 -8.74
C SER A 172 5.04 -1.39 -8.86
N PHE A 173 3.89 -1.35 -9.52
CA PHE A 173 3.06 -2.54 -9.70
C PHE A 173 3.71 -3.58 -10.62
N GLU A 174 4.34 -3.14 -11.70
CA GLU A 174 5.12 -4.01 -12.60
C GLU A 174 6.27 -4.72 -11.86
N ALA A 175 6.98 -4.01 -10.98
CA ALA A 175 8.01 -4.61 -10.13
C ALA A 175 7.41 -5.63 -9.13
N GLN A 176 6.23 -5.34 -8.59
CA GLN A 176 5.53 -6.26 -7.70
C GLN A 176 5.12 -7.55 -8.44
N ILE A 177 4.43 -7.46 -9.58
CA ILE A 177 3.98 -8.66 -10.32
C ILE A 177 5.14 -9.49 -10.84
N ALA A 178 6.28 -8.87 -11.17
CA ALA A 178 7.47 -9.60 -11.59
C ALA A 178 8.06 -10.46 -10.46
N MET A 179 7.99 -9.98 -9.21
CA MET A 179 8.46 -10.72 -8.03
C MET A 179 7.40 -11.65 -7.45
N PHE A 180 6.12 -11.32 -7.61
CA PHE A 180 4.97 -12.02 -7.06
C PHE A 180 3.94 -12.24 -8.17
N PRO A 181 4.14 -13.23 -9.07
CA PRO A 181 3.30 -13.42 -10.24
C PRO A 181 1.82 -13.64 -9.90
N HIS A 182 1.55 -14.29 -8.77
CA HIS A 182 0.20 -14.52 -8.25
C HIS A 182 -0.38 -13.28 -7.53
N MET A 183 0.16 -12.08 -7.71
CA MET A 183 -0.57 -10.86 -7.30
C MET A 183 -1.75 -10.57 -8.24
N VAL A 184 -1.65 -11.04 -9.49
CA VAL A 184 -2.67 -10.85 -10.52
C VAL A 184 -3.20 -12.19 -10.99
N ASN A 185 -4.43 -12.19 -11.49
CA ASN A 185 -5.07 -13.32 -12.14
C ASN A 185 -5.76 -12.81 -13.43
N PRO A 186 -6.29 -13.71 -14.29
CA PRO A 186 -6.92 -13.29 -15.55
C PRO A 186 -8.03 -12.25 -15.38
N TYR A 187 -8.84 -12.36 -14.32
CA TYR A 187 -9.88 -11.39 -14.01
C TYR A 187 -9.31 -9.99 -13.69
N ILE A 188 -8.28 -9.90 -12.84
CA ILE A 188 -7.63 -8.63 -12.51
C ILE A 188 -7.01 -8.00 -13.78
N LEU A 189 -6.37 -8.79 -14.62
CA LEU A 189 -5.78 -8.32 -15.88
C LEU A 189 -6.85 -7.81 -16.86
N GLU A 190 -8.01 -8.46 -16.92
CA GLU A 190 -9.15 -7.99 -17.69
C GLU A 190 -9.66 -6.64 -17.17
N GLN A 191 -9.81 -6.49 -15.84
CA GLN A 191 -10.21 -5.22 -15.22
C GLN A 191 -9.20 -4.11 -15.53
N ILE A 192 -7.90 -4.37 -15.44
CA ILE A 192 -6.87 -3.40 -15.83
C ILE A 192 -7.03 -2.99 -17.30
N SER A 193 -7.26 -3.95 -18.20
CA SER A 193 -7.43 -3.68 -19.64
C SER A 193 -8.60 -2.74 -19.93
N GLN A 194 -9.67 -2.79 -19.12
CA GLN A 194 -10.84 -1.92 -19.28
C GLN A 194 -10.52 -0.45 -18.96
N TYR A 195 -9.63 -0.17 -18.00
CA TYR A 195 -9.36 1.20 -17.53
C TYR A 195 -7.97 1.75 -17.92
N GLN A 196 -7.08 0.93 -18.51
CA GLN A 196 -5.71 1.36 -18.81
C GLN A 196 -5.63 2.55 -19.78
N SER A 197 -6.59 2.71 -20.69
CA SER A 197 -6.63 3.84 -21.63
C SER A 197 -7.12 5.14 -20.99
N GLU A 198 -7.80 5.04 -19.84
CA GLU A 198 -8.35 6.17 -19.09
C GLU A 198 -7.48 6.53 -17.87
N SER A 199 -6.33 5.86 -17.68
CA SER A 199 -5.46 6.07 -16.52
C SER A 199 -4.00 6.28 -16.91
N LEU A 200 -3.29 7.08 -16.11
CA LEU A 200 -1.86 7.34 -16.24
C LEU A 200 -1.02 6.26 -15.54
N GLY A 201 -1.63 5.51 -14.62
CA GLY A 201 -1.01 4.41 -13.91
C GLY A 201 -2.02 3.66 -13.05
N TRP A 202 -1.67 2.44 -12.66
CA TRP A 202 -2.56 1.57 -11.90
C TRP A 202 -1.79 0.60 -11.02
N LYS A 203 -2.47 0.13 -9.95
CA LYS A 203 -2.02 -0.98 -9.11
C LYS A 203 -3.21 -1.59 -8.40
N ILE A 204 -3.01 -2.76 -7.80
CA ILE A 204 -3.96 -3.30 -6.82
C ILE A 204 -3.55 -2.92 -5.39
N SER A 205 -4.53 -2.77 -4.50
CA SER A 205 -4.30 -2.57 -3.06
C SER A 205 -3.80 -3.85 -2.38
N GLY A 206 -2.96 -3.67 -1.35
CA GLY A 206 -2.41 -4.74 -0.50
C GLY A 206 -1.55 -5.78 -1.22
N ALA A 207 -1.61 -7.02 -0.72
CA ALA A 207 -0.79 -8.13 -1.19
C ALA A 207 -1.24 -8.72 -2.52
N GLY A 208 -2.40 -8.33 -3.08
CA GLY A 208 -2.92 -8.81 -4.35
C GLY A 208 -3.87 -10.01 -4.27
N GLY A 209 -4.38 -10.43 -5.44
CA GLY A 209 -5.41 -11.46 -5.59
C GLY A 209 -6.86 -10.99 -5.46
N GLY A 210 -7.10 -9.68 -5.28
CA GLY A 210 -8.44 -9.06 -5.17
C GLY A 210 -8.34 -7.66 -4.57
N GLY A 211 -9.46 -7.13 -4.07
CA GLY A 211 -9.50 -5.85 -3.35
C GLY A 211 -9.86 -4.66 -4.23
N TYR A 212 -8.99 -3.67 -4.35
CA TYR A 212 -9.25 -2.50 -5.18
C TYR A 212 -8.20 -2.37 -6.27
N LEU A 213 -8.65 -2.11 -7.50
CA LEU A 213 -7.81 -1.56 -8.56
C LEU A 213 -7.78 -0.04 -8.35
N VAL A 214 -6.60 0.48 -8.00
CA VAL A 214 -6.36 1.89 -7.79
C VAL A 214 -5.76 2.47 -9.06
N LEU A 215 -6.37 3.53 -9.56
CA LEU A 215 -6.03 4.21 -10.80
C LEU A 215 -5.55 5.64 -10.50
N VAL A 216 -4.53 6.09 -11.22
CA VAL A 216 -4.10 7.49 -11.27
C VAL A 216 -4.69 8.13 -12.51
N ALA A 217 -5.49 9.19 -12.36
CA ALA A 217 -6.14 9.86 -13.49
C ALA A 217 -6.30 11.38 -13.25
N ASP A 218 -6.37 12.14 -14.33
CA ASP A 218 -6.63 13.59 -14.34
C ASP A 218 -8.13 13.94 -14.49
N HIS A 219 -8.97 12.93 -14.70
CA HIS A 219 -10.41 13.05 -14.88
C HIS A 219 -11.17 11.97 -14.08
N PRO A 220 -12.48 12.16 -13.83
CA PRO A 220 -13.30 11.16 -13.17
C PRO A 220 -13.38 9.84 -13.93
N ILE A 221 -13.20 8.73 -13.21
CA ILE A 221 -13.33 7.38 -13.75
C ILE A 221 -14.72 6.83 -13.44
N LYS A 222 -15.39 6.30 -14.47
CA LYS A 222 -16.72 5.70 -14.32
C LYS A 222 -16.68 4.49 -13.38
N ASN A 223 -17.65 4.39 -12.48
CA ASN A 223 -17.78 3.33 -11.46
C ASN A 223 -16.66 3.29 -10.41
N ALA A 224 -15.79 4.31 -10.35
CA ALA A 224 -14.80 4.45 -9.31
C ALA A 224 -15.28 5.31 -8.14
N ILE A 225 -14.71 5.07 -6.97
CA ILE A 225 -14.85 5.92 -5.79
C ILE A 225 -13.55 6.70 -5.55
N GLN A 226 -13.68 7.89 -4.96
CA GLN A 226 -12.55 8.61 -4.38
C GLN A 226 -12.51 8.34 -2.87
N ILE A 227 -11.36 8.63 -2.27
CA ILE A 227 -11.12 8.46 -0.84
C ILE A 227 -10.72 9.80 -0.23
N SER A 228 -10.89 9.90 1.09
CA SER A 228 -10.36 10.99 1.90
C SER A 228 -9.20 10.48 2.74
N ILE A 229 -8.11 11.23 2.81
CA ILE A 229 -6.92 10.92 3.60
C ILE A 229 -7.10 11.55 4.99
N ARG A 230 -6.85 10.80 6.05
CA ARG A 230 -6.91 11.34 7.42
C ARG A 230 -5.82 12.37 7.63
N ARG A 231 -6.18 13.52 8.21
CA ARG A 231 -5.27 14.64 8.48
C ARG A 231 -4.51 14.47 9.80
#